data_AF-G0A004-F1
#
_entry.id   AF-G0A004-F1
#
_cell.length_a   1.000
_cell.length_b   1.000
_cell.length_c   1.000
_cell.angle_alpha   90.00
_cell.angle_beta   90.00
_cell.angle_gamma   90.00
#
_symmetry.space_group_name_H-M   'P 1'
#
loop_
_entity.id
_entity.type
_entity.pdbx_description
1 polymer ?
#
loop_
_entity_poly.entity_id
_entity_poly.type
_entity_poly.pdbx_seq_one_letter_code
_entity_poly.pdbx_strand_id
1 'polypeptide(L)'
;MKSSILKAFLDREDKENTLISCLKLELDNYRSEKSDKGGSVSIIFNEDDSLHISKERLAVLVEHYQLGVLDCDSLEYVGDALELGELVTFESEFIRDIVFEFSNPSINGVFTQERAAELLSELKA
;
A
#
# COMPACT_ATOMS: atom_id res chain seq x y z
N MET A 1 8.23 2.43 7.33
CA MET A 1 8.05 1.02 7.04
C MET A 1 9.25 0.56 6.26
N LYS A 2 9.76 -0.65 6.53
CA LYS A 2 10.89 -1.21 5.76
C LYS A 2 10.38 -1.95 4.54
N SER A 3 11.05 -1.80 3.39
CA SER A 3 10.69 -2.50 2.16
C SER A 3 10.83 -4.02 2.32
N SER A 4 11.81 -4.51 3.10
CA SER A 4 11.96 -5.93 3.44
C SER A 4 10.75 -6.51 4.20
N ILE A 5 10.14 -5.76 5.11
CA ILE A 5 8.95 -6.18 5.85
C ILE A 5 7.73 -6.24 4.92
N LEU A 6 7.55 -5.22 4.08
CA LEU A 6 6.47 -5.21 3.10
C LEU A 6 6.63 -6.38 2.12
N LYS A 7 7.85 -6.62 1.63
CA LYS A 7 8.17 -7.76 0.76
C LYS A 7 7.78 -9.09 1.39
N ALA A 8 8.21 -9.34 2.63
CA ALA A 8 7.90 -10.58 3.33
C ALA A 8 6.38 -10.78 3.55
N PHE A 9 5.65 -9.69 3.79
CA PHE A 9 4.19 -9.72 3.85
C PHE A 9 3.55 -10.08 2.49
N LEU A 10 4.00 -9.44 1.41
CA LEU A 10 3.50 -9.70 0.05
C LEU A 10 3.83 -11.12 -0.43
N ASP A 11 4.98 -11.65 -0.01
CA ASP A 11 5.40 -13.03 -0.29
C ASP A 11 4.75 -14.06 0.65
N ARG A 12 3.93 -13.62 1.62
CA ARG A 12 3.28 -14.45 2.65
C ARG A 12 4.26 -15.25 3.51
N GLU A 13 5.50 -14.76 3.63
CA GLU A 13 6.57 -15.37 4.43
C GLU A 13 6.55 -14.90 5.89
N ASP A 14 5.95 -13.73 6.14
CA ASP A 14 5.78 -13.18 7.49
C ASP A 14 4.34 -13.35 8.01
N LYS A 15 4.17 -13.32 9.33
CA LYS A 15 2.86 -13.22 9.96
C LYS A 15 2.34 -11.79 9.73
N GLU A 16 1.09 -11.67 9.30
CA GLU A 16 0.36 -10.40 9.10
C GLU A 16 0.61 -9.37 10.22
N ASN A 17 0.75 -9.84 11.47
CA ASN A 17 0.99 -9.01 12.64
C ASN A 17 2.27 -8.14 12.58
N THR A 18 3.32 -8.55 11.87
CA THR A 18 4.58 -7.79 11.83
C THR A 18 4.40 -6.49 11.06
N LEU A 19 3.87 -6.57 9.84
CA LEU A 19 3.58 -5.40 9.01
C LEU A 19 2.58 -4.46 9.71
N ILE A 20 1.47 -5.01 10.23
CA ILE A 20 0.44 -4.22 10.91
C ILE A 20 1.00 -3.48 12.13
N SER A 21 1.91 -4.11 12.89
CA SER A 21 2.54 -3.44 14.04
C SER A 21 3.45 -2.30 13.61
N CYS A 22 4.19 -2.45 12.51
CA CYS A 22 5.00 -1.37 11.95
C CYS A 22 4.12 -0.22 11.42
N LEU A 23 3.06 -0.55 10.68
CA LEU A 23 2.13 0.45 10.13
C LEU A 23 1.45 1.25 11.24
N LYS A 24 0.99 0.62 12.33
CA LYS A 24 0.31 1.33 13.43
C LYS A 24 1.12 2.51 13.99
N LEU A 25 2.43 2.35 14.17
CA LEU A 25 3.29 3.42 14.68
C LEU A 25 3.40 4.61 13.72
N GLU A 26 3.31 4.34 12.42
CA GLU A 26 3.48 5.34 11.37
C GLU A 26 2.13 6.00 11.00
N LEU A 27 1.05 5.22 11.08
CA LEU A 27 -0.30 5.66 10.74
C LEU A 27 -0.85 6.71 11.70
N ASP A 28 -0.45 6.69 12.98
CA ASP A 28 -0.89 7.72 13.94
C ASP A 28 -0.41 9.12 13.50
N ASN A 29 0.83 9.23 13.03
CA ASN A 29 1.37 10.48 12.48
C ASN A 29 0.74 10.81 11.12
N TYR A 30 0.67 9.83 10.22
CA TYR A 30 0.05 9.98 8.89
C TYR A 30 -1.37 10.54 8.99
N ARG A 31 -2.21 9.98 9.88
CA ARG A 31 -3.61 10.42 10.09
C ARG A 31 -3.70 11.85 10.62
N SER A 32 -2.80 12.22 11.54
CA SER A 32 -2.74 13.57 12.10
C SER A 32 -2.38 14.59 11.01
N GLU A 33 -1.38 14.30 10.19
CA GLU A 33 -0.90 15.19 9.13
C GLU A 33 -1.91 15.30 7.98
N LYS A 34 -2.53 14.18 7.57
CA LYS A 34 -3.56 14.13 6.53
C LYS A 34 -4.79 14.98 6.86
N SER A 35 -5.05 15.20 8.15
CA SER A 35 -6.18 16.02 8.61
C SER A 35 -5.94 17.53 8.47
N ASP A 36 -4.69 17.96 8.24
CA ASP A 36 -4.33 19.38 8.11
C ASP A 36 -4.50 19.86 6.65
N LYS A 37 -5.42 20.80 6.42
CA LYS A 37 -5.72 21.30 5.08
C LYS A 37 -4.57 22.12 4.52
N GLY A 38 -3.97 21.63 3.43
CA GLY A 38 -2.83 22.27 2.78
C GLY A 38 -1.48 21.89 3.40
N GLY A 39 -1.48 20.97 4.37
CA GLY A 39 -0.28 20.36 4.92
C GLY A 39 0.33 19.32 3.98
N SER A 40 1.57 18.94 4.26
CA SER A 40 2.26 17.81 3.65
C SER A 40 2.17 16.60 4.59
N VAL A 41 2.02 15.41 4.03
CA VAL A 41 2.04 14.16 4.80
C VAL A 41 3.39 13.50 4.64
N SER A 42 4.00 13.12 5.75
CA SER A 42 5.31 12.48 5.81
C SER A 42 5.15 10.97 5.64
N ILE A 43 5.73 10.43 4.58
CA ILE A 43 5.82 8.98 4.37
C ILE A 43 7.23 8.53 4.71
N ILE A 44 7.35 7.65 5.70
CA ILE A 44 8.65 7.09 6.11
C ILE A 44 8.77 5.72 5.47
N PHE A 45 9.46 5.64 4.33
CA PHE A 45 9.76 4.37 3.67
C PHE A 45 11.27 4.11 3.67
N ASN A 46 11.69 3.02 4.30
CA ASN A 46 13.09 2.62 4.40
C ASN A 46 13.35 1.48 3.41
N GLU A 47 14.07 1.80 2.35
CA GLU A 47 14.35 0.90 1.24
C GLU A 47 15.58 0.02 1.53
N ASP A 48 15.47 -0.83 2.55
CA ASP A 48 16.54 -1.75 2.96
C ASP A 48 16.64 -3.01 2.08
N ASP A 49 15.68 -3.19 1.16
CA ASP A 49 15.67 -4.18 0.08
C ASP A 49 14.97 -3.61 -1.16
N SER A 50 15.33 -4.14 -2.34
CA SER A 50 14.59 -3.89 -3.58
C SER A 50 13.23 -4.60 -3.54
N LEU A 51 12.19 -3.90 -4.00
CA LEU A 51 10.83 -4.41 -4.02
C LEU A 51 10.27 -4.37 -5.45
N HIS A 52 9.93 -5.54 -5.97
CA HIS A 52 9.24 -5.67 -7.25
C HIS A 52 7.76 -5.94 -7.01
N ILE A 53 6.87 -5.09 -7.50
CA ILE A 53 5.42 -5.26 -7.38
C ILE A 53 4.91 -5.96 -8.65
N SER A 54 4.63 -7.25 -8.49
CA SER A 54 3.97 -8.06 -9.51
C SER A 54 2.45 -8.04 -9.34
N LYS A 55 1.75 -8.56 -10.35
CA LYS A 55 0.31 -8.81 -10.32
C LYS A 55 -0.12 -9.60 -9.07
N GLU A 56 0.62 -10.66 -8.72
CA GLU A 56 0.33 -11.51 -7.56
C GLU A 56 0.52 -10.75 -6.24
N ARG A 57 1.63 -10.01 -6.11
CA ARG A 57 1.89 -9.21 -4.90
C ARG A 57 0.84 -8.12 -4.73
N LEU A 58 0.45 -7.45 -5.80
CA LEU A 58 -0.65 -6.48 -5.76
C LEU A 58 -1.97 -7.15 -5.35
N ALA A 59 -2.28 -8.33 -5.87
CA ALA A 59 -3.47 -9.07 -5.47
C ALA A 59 -3.46 -9.42 -3.97
N VAL A 60 -2.30 -9.78 -3.40
CA VAL A 60 -2.15 -9.99 -1.95
C VAL A 60 -2.52 -8.73 -1.17
N LEU A 61 -2.02 -7.57 -1.58
CA LEU A 61 -2.31 -6.30 -0.93
C LEU A 61 -3.83 -5.99 -0.92
N VAL A 62 -4.46 -6.10 -2.10
CA VAL A 62 -5.89 -5.81 -2.26
C VAL A 62 -6.77 -6.84 -1.53
N GLU A 63 -6.37 -8.12 -1.49
CA GLU A 63 -7.05 -9.14 -0.68
C GLU A 63 -7.07 -8.77 0.80
N HIS A 64 -5.94 -8.34 1.36
CA HIS A 64 -5.87 -7.98 2.78
C HIS A 64 -6.70 -6.74 3.11
N TYR A 65 -6.86 -5.80 2.17
CA TYR A 65 -7.81 -4.70 2.31
C TYR A 65 -9.27 -5.18 2.28
N GLN A 66 -9.62 -6.09 1.36
CA GLN A 66 -10.95 -6.71 1.29
C GLN A 66 -11.32 -7.47 2.56
N LEU A 67 -10.35 -8.17 3.15
CA LEU A 67 -10.53 -8.94 4.38
C LEU A 67 -10.53 -8.05 5.64
N GLY A 68 -10.26 -6.76 5.51
CA GLY A 68 -10.17 -5.81 6.62
C GLY A 68 -8.93 -5.98 7.49
N VAL A 69 -7.91 -6.70 7.02
CA VAL A 69 -6.61 -6.80 7.68
C VAL A 69 -5.84 -5.48 7.53
N LEU A 70 -5.89 -4.90 6.32
CA LEU A 70 -5.48 -3.53 6.06
C LEU A 70 -6.73 -2.65 6.06
N ASP A 71 -6.70 -1.56 6.82
CA ASP A 71 -7.71 -0.51 6.70
C ASP A 71 -7.38 0.45 5.55
N CYS A 72 -8.27 1.41 5.26
CA CYS A 72 -8.09 2.35 4.15
C CYS A 72 -6.80 3.16 4.29
N ASP A 73 -6.53 3.72 5.47
CA ASP A 73 -5.30 4.51 5.68
C ASP A 73 -4.04 3.63 5.56
N SER A 74 -4.10 2.37 5.99
CA SER A 74 -2.99 1.41 5.82
C SER A 74 -2.70 1.16 4.35
N LEU A 75 -3.75 0.94 3.55
CA LEU A 75 -3.60 0.70 2.12
C LEU A 75 -3.04 1.93 1.41
N GLU A 76 -3.56 3.12 1.74
CA GLU A 76 -3.07 4.38 1.19
C GLU A 76 -1.62 4.66 1.54
N TYR A 77 -1.25 4.48 2.81
CA TYR A 77 0.12 4.66 3.26
C TYR A 77 1.09 3.74 2.51
N VAL A 78 0.68 2.48 2.29
CA VAL A 78 1.46 1.54 1.48
C VAL A 78 1.53 2.01 0.03
N GLY A 79 0.43 2.48 -0.56
CA GLY A 79 0.42 3.04 -1.92
C GLY A 79 1.36 4.22 -2.08
N ASP A 80 1.30 5.19 -1.17
CA ASP A 80 2.19 6.35 -1.16
C ASP A 80 3.66 5.93 -1.00
N ALA A 81 3.94 4.97 -0.11
CA ALA A 81 5.28 4.43 0.07
C ALA A 81 5.83 3.75 -1.20
N LEU A 82 4.98 3.03 -1.93
CA LEU A 82 5.35 2.37 -3.19
C LEU A 82 5.62 3.37 -4.32
N GLU A 83 4.81 4.42 -4.45
CA GLU A 83 5.00 5.46 -5.47
C GLU A 83 6.24 6.34 -5.21
N LEU A 84 6.62 6.53 -3.95
CA LEU A 84 7.76 7.34 -3.55
C LEU A 84 9.09 6.56 -3.48
N GLY A 85 9.05 5.22 -3.43
CA GLY A 85 10.23 4.39 -3.29
C GLY A 85 11.09 4.34 -4.56
N GLU A 86 12.38 4.65 -4.45
CA GLU A 86 13.34 4.64 -5.57
C GLU A 86 13.76 3.22 -5.98
N LEU A 87 13.71 2.25 -5.05
CA LEU A 87 14.03 0.84 -5.25
C LEU A 87 12.76 -0.02 -5.46
N VAL A 88 11.61 0.62 -5.61
CA VAL A 88 10.36 -0.02 -5.99
C VAL A 88 10.27 -0.06 -7.52
N THR A 89 10.00 -1.24 -8.06
CA THR A 89 9.76 -1.45 -9.49
C THR A 89 8.43 -2.15 -9.69
N PHE A 90 7.75 -1.86 -10.79
CA PHE A 90 6.47 -2.46 -11.13
C PHE A 90 6.62 -3.41 -12.31
N GLU A 91 5.88 -4.50 -12.31
CA GLU A 91 5.86 -5.47 -13.42
C GLU A 91 5.42 -4.82 -14.74
N SER A 92 4.48 -3.87 -14.67
CA SER A 92 4.02 -3.10 -15.82
C SER A 92 3.44 -1.75 -15.39
N GLU A 93 3.26 -0.83 -16.34
CA GLU A 93 2.56 0.44 -16.11
C GLU A 93 1.13 0.21 -15.60
N PHE A 94 0.45 -0.85 -16.04
CA PHE A 94 -0.88 -1.19 -15.52
C PHE A 94 -0.87 -1.47 -14.01
N ILE A 95 0.14 -2.21 -13.51
CA ILE A 95 0.27 -2.48 -12.08
C ILE A 95 0.56 -1.20 -11.31
N ARG A 96 1.37 -0.32 -11.88
CA ARG A 96 1.66 1.00 -11.32
C ARG A 96 0.40 1.88 -11.24
N ASP A 97 -0.39 1.93 -12.31
CA ASP A 97 -1.64 2.69 -12.37
C ASP A 97 -2.62 2.24 -11.27
N ILE A 98 -2.70 0.94 -10.99
CA ILE A 98 -3.54 0.43 -9.89
C ILE A 98 -3.00 0.88 -8.53
N VAL A 99 -1.69 0.85 -8.32
CA VAL A 99 -1.09 1.37 -7.07
C VAL A 99 -1.39 2.86 -6.91
N PHE A 100 -1.38 3.60 -8.01
CA PHE A 100 -1.75 5.01 -8.02
C PHE A 100 -3.21 5.22 -7.56
N GLU A 101 -4.16 4.34 -7.92
CA GLU A 101 -5.58 4.46 -7.52
C GLU A 101 -5.81 4.55 -6.02
N PHE A 102 -4.97 3.89 -5.20
CA PHE A 102 -5.09 3.94 -3.74
C PHE A 102 -4.01 4.79 -3.07
N SER A 103 -3.07 5.37 -3.83
CA SER A 103 -2.17 6.42 -3.33
C SER A 103 -2.88 7.77 -3.26
N ASN A 104 -2.43 8.66 -2.38
CA ASN A 104 -2.84 10.07 -2.27
C ASN A 104 -4.34 10.32 -2.53
N PRO A 105 -5.23 9.92 -1.59
CA PRO A 105 -6.68 9.97 -1.80
C PRO A 105 -7.22 11.41 -2.00
N SER A 106 -6.45 12.43 -1.60
CA SER A 106 -6.81 13.83 -1.85
C SER A 106 -6.79 14.19 -3.34
N ILE A 107 -6.01 13.46 -4.13
CA ILE A 107 -5.90 13.62 -5.59
C ILE A 107 -6.71 12.53 -6.31
N ASN A 108 -6.55 11.27 -5.88
CA ASN A 108 -7.05 10.11 -6.62
C ASN A 108 -8.46 9.67 -6.19
N GLY A 109 -8.98 10.25 -5.10
CA GLY A 109 -10.22 9.80 -4.48
C GLY A 109 -10.00 8.62 -3.54
N VAL A 110 -11.03 8.30 -2.75
CA VAL A 110 -10.96 7.22 -1.77
C VAL A 110 -11.11 5.86 -2.47
N PHE A 111 -10.17 4.96 -2.24
CA PHE A 111 -10.22 3.61 -2.77
C PHE A 111 -11.26 2.74 -2.03
N THR A 112 -12.27 2.27 -2.75
CA THR A 112 -13.43 1.61 -2.14
C THR A 112 -13.31 0.09 -2.09
N GLN A 113 -14.07 -0.52 -1.17
CA GLN A 113 -14.22 -1.98 -1.12
C GLN A 113 -14.85 -2.54 -2.41
N GLU A 114 -15.74 -1.80 -3.07
CA GLU A 114 -16.31 -2.21 -4.35
C GLU A 114 -15.23 -2.27 -5.44
N ARG A 115 -14.39 -1.22 -5.53
CA ARG A 115 -13.28 -1.16 -6.49
C ARG A 115 -12.24 -2.25 -6.25
N ALA A 116 -11.93 -2.51 -4.99
CA ALA A 116 -11.03 -3.59 -4.61
C ALA A 116 -11.54 -4.98 -5.05
N ALA A 117 -12.84 -5.24 -4.97
CA ALA A 117 -13.43 -6.51 -5.42
C ALA A 117 -13.39 -6.66 -6.96
N GLU A 118 -13.62 -5.58 -7.70
CA GLU A 118 -13.46 -5.54 -9.15
C GLU A 118 -12.02 -5.84 -9.56
N LEU A 119 -11.06 -5.11 -8.95
CA LEU A 119 -9.64 -5.28 -9.22
C LEU A 119 -9.14 -6.68 -8.92
N LEU A 120 -9.59 -7.31 -7.83
CA LEU A 120 -9.20 -8.70 -7.56
C LEU A 120 -9.71 -9.68 -8.62
N SER A 121 -10.86 -9.40 -9.25
CA SER A 121 -11.37 -10.22 -10.34
C SER A 121 -10.50 -10.08 -11.59
N GLU A 122 -10.03 -8.86 -11.89
CA GLU A 122 -9.09 -8.58 -12.99
C GLU A 122 -7.70 -9.17 -12.72
N LEU A 123 -7.22 -9.05 -11.48
CA LEU A 123 -5.89 -9.52 -11.10
C LEU A 123 -5.78 -11.06 -11.07
N LYS A 124 -6.91 -11.76 -10.86
CA LYS A 124 -6.96 -13.22 -10.83
C LYS A 124 -7.41 -13.88 -12.14
N ALA A 125 -7.87 -13.09 -13.10
CA ALA A 125 -8.17 -13.55 -14.46
C ALA A 125 -6.88 -13.83 -15.24
#